data_AF-A0A7W7WY53-F1
#
_entry.id   AF-A0A7W7WY53-F1
#
_cell.length_a   1.000
_cell.length_b   1.000
_cell.length_c   1.000
_cell.angle_alpha   90.00
_cell.angle_beta   90.00
_cell.angle_gamma   90.00
#
_symmetry.space_group_name_H-M   'P 1'
#
loop_
_entity.id
_entity.type
_entity.pdbx_description
1 polymer ?
#
loop_
_entity_poly.entity_id
_entity_poly.type
_entity_poly.pdbx_seq_one_letter_code
_entity_poly.pdbx_strand_id
1 'polypeptide(L)'
;MHPIVFLFLLALLCFVGPYALSAILLAGGATAVVIGVVEYGTAVFAGFTPYGAIKHLKITPPEESDSGPDPAYRSYYAGPVLLDYQQVLGHTFTRVWARVVAGKPDEYGNVSRSQVDRVWRWSKTTATPKMLAWPAAAAATVGLVLGVCTAIAFVTVTSLIFLAFLIVLVVGALITAGVSRVLELGLLFLRGITIECPTCHDKVTRPIYRCPECGAAHRKLVPGRTGVLHRTCRCQERLPTLLALGKANLRAQCAQGHPLPLKGLQAPTAHIPVIAGPQAGKSVFMHSAVSRLMQRGGGFEFADERAKDEFETNVQLKVHLDPSSARKTVIARPRAYNVYVGAQGSRSRRLLYLYDAAGELLVNVDGLADSQFLAHTKGVVFIVDPFSMRQVRSGTDRSTLGRVKASNEAPGEVLGRFVEALRERGVRKRGNRIDLPVAVVLTKTDGLRGPTDAGHPYRAMGSRSREARDTAVRTWLEEVGQGDLTSSLDNNFTTVSYFAVSYEDAVTVAEHESVVNDDPAVPLLWLLDRKAV
;
A
#
# COMPACT_ATOMS: atom_id res chain seq x y z
N MET A 1 -20.88 -5.11 96.10
CA MET A 1 -21.46 -6.05 95.11
C MET A 1 -21.34 -7.46 95.66
N HIS A 2 -22.43 -8.23 95.71
CA HIS A 2 -22.37 -9.62 96.15
C HIS A 2 -21.42 -10.44 95.25
N PRO A 3 -20.58 -11.33 95.79
CA PRO A 3 -19.65 -12.15 95.01
C PRO A 3 -20.35 -13.01 93.94
N ILE A 4 -21.60 -13.37 94.20
CA ILE A 4 -22.46 -14.11 93.26
C ILE A 4 -22.83 -13.25 92.04
N VAL A 5 -23.12 -11.97 92.23
CA VAL A 5 -23.42 -11.03 91.13
C VAL A 5 -22.16 -10.78 90.30
N PHE A 6 -20.99 -10.69 90.93
CA PHE A 6 -19.71 -10.57 90.24
C PHE A 6 -19.38 -11.81 89.41
N LEU A 7 -19.54 -13.02 89.97
CA LEU A 7 -19.34 -14.29 89.26
C LEU A 7 -20.34 -14.46 88.10
N PHE A 8 -21.59 -14.06 88.28
CA PHE A 8 -22.60 -14.11 87.22
C PHE A 8 -22.28 -13.13 86.08
N LEU A 9 -21.88 -11.89 86.40
CA LEU A 9 -21.44 -10.91 85.40
C LEU A 9 -20.16 -11.36 84.67
N LEU A 10 -19.23 -12.01 85.38
CA LEU A 10 -18.02 -12.58 84.78
C LEU A 10 -18.37 -13.74 83.83
N ALA A 11 -19.25 -14.66 84.24
CA ALA A 11 -19.70 -15.77 83.41
C ALA A 11 -20.46 -15.28 82.17
N LEU A 12 -21.33 -14.26 82.33
CA LEU A 12 -22.04 -13.62 81.23
C LEU A 12 -21.06 -12.92 80.27
N LEU A 13 -20.04 -12.23 80.78
CA LEU A 13 -19.01 -11.58 79.96
C LEU A 13 -18.15 -12.60 79.21
N CYS A 14 -17.82 -13.75 79.82
CA CYS A 14 -17.13 -14.86 79.15
C CYS A 14 -18.00 -15.54 78.07
N PHE A 15 -19.32 -15.58 78.25
CA PHE A 15 -20.23 -16.19 77.28
C PHE A 15 -20.58 -15.25 76.12
N VAL A 16 -20.92 -13.97 76.41
CA VAL A 16 -21.37 -12.99 75.41
C VAL A 16 -20.20 -12.22 74.78
N GLY A 17 -19.10 -12.04 75.52
CA GLY A 17 -17.92 -11.30 75.08
C GLY A 17 -17.31 -11.80 73.77
N PRO A 18 -17.10 -13.12 73.57
CA PRO A 18 -16.58 -13.66 72.31
C PRO A 18 -17.47 -13.34 71.09
N TYR A 19 -18.80 -13.39 71.25
CA TYR A 19 -19.75 -13.05 70.17
C TYR A 19 -19.77 -11.55 69.87
N ALA A 20 -19.67 -10.70 70.90
CA ALA A 20 -19.59 -9.25 70.72
C ALA A 20 -18.27 -8.86 70.03
N LEU A 21 -17.15 -9.45 70.43
CA LEU A 21 -15.84 -9.21 69.81
C LEU A 21 -15.78 -9.73 68.37
N SER A 22 -16.38 -10.89 68.08
CA SER A 22 -16.45 -11.41 66.71
C SER A 22 -17.34 -10.54 65.81
N ALA A 23 -18.48 -10.05 66.30
CA ALA A 23 -19.31 -9.10 65.58
C ALA A 23 -18.59 -7.78 65.26
N ILE A 24 -17.82 -7.25 66.22
CA ILE A 24 -17.00 -6.03 66.02
C ILE A 24 -15.89 -6.27 65.00
N LEU A 25 -15.23 -7.42 65.06
CA LEU A 25 -14.22 -7.82 64.08
C LEU A 25 -14.82 -7.90 62.67
N LEU A 26 -15.97 -8.55 62.52
CA LEU A 26 -16.67 -8.66 61.23
C LEU A 26 -17.13 -7.30 60.71
N ALA A 27 -17.67 -6.42 61.56
CA ALA A 27 -18.07 -5.08 61.18
C ALA A 27 -16.88 -4.21 60.74
N GLY A 28 -15.73 -4.32 61.43
CA GLY A 28 -14.48 -3.68 61.04
C GLY A 28 -14.00 -4.17 59.66
N GLY A 29 -14.00 -5.50 59.45
CA GLY A 29 -13.64 -6.11 58.18
C GLY A 29 -14.53 -5.66 57.03
N ALA A 30 -15.85 -5.72 57.21
CA ALA A 30 -16.82 -5.29 56.21
C ALA A 30 -16.63 -3.81 55.83
N THR A 31 -16.36 -2.94 56.80
CA THR A 31 -16.10 -1.52 56.56
C THR A 31 -14.86 -1.31 55.72
N ALA A 32 -13.75 -2.00 56.03
CA ALA A 32 -12.52 -1.91 55.26
C ALA A 32 -12.70 -2.45 53.82
N VAL A 33 -13.46 -3.54 53.64
CA VAL A 33 -13.77 -4.08 52.31
C VAL A 33 -14.58 -3.07 51.49
N VAL A 34 -15.63 -2.47 52.06
CA VAL A 34 -16.44 -1.44 51.37
C VAL A 34 -15.57 -0.26 50.95
N ILE A 35 -14.72 0.25 51.85
CA ILE A 35 -13.77 1.33 51.52
C ILE A 35 -12.84 0.89 50.38
N GLY A 36 -12.31 -0.34 50.43
CA GLY A 36 -11.45 -0.90 49.39
C GLY A 36 -12.11 -0.94 48.02
N VAL A 37 -13.35 -1.45 47.94
CA VAL A 37 -14.12 -1.55 46.69
C VAL A 37 -14.47 -0.17 46.14
N VAL A 38 -14.91 0.76 46.99
CA VAL A 38 -15.24 2.14 46.58
C VAL A 38 -13.99 2.85 46.04
N GLU A 39 -12.86 2.76 46.76
CA GLU A 39 -11.63 3.39 46.32
C GLU A 39 -11.09 2.79 45.02
N TYR A 40 -11.15 1.47 44.85
CA TYR A 40 -10.81 0.83 43.58
C TYR A 40 -11.71 1.31 42.44
N GLY A 41 -13.03 1.35 42.66
CA GLY A 41 -13.97 1.87 41.67
C GLY A 41 -13.67 3.31 41.26
N THR A 42 -13.47 4.21 42.23
CA THR A 42 -13.13 5.62 41.94
C THR A 42 -11.79 5.76 41.23
N ALA A 43 -10.79 4.93 41.56
CA ALA A 43 -9.49 4.93 40.90
C ALA A 43 -9.60 4.45 39.45
N VAL A 44 -10.37 3.38 39.20
CA VAL A 44 -10.65 2.87 37.84
C VAL A 44 -11.34 3.93 37.00
N PHE A 45 -12.40 4.56 37.53
CA PHE A 45 -13.10 5.64 36.82
C PHE A 45 -12.16 6.80 36.52
N ALA A 46 -11.36 7.26 37.48
CA ALA A 46 -10.41 8.34 37.28
C ALA A 46 -9.34 8.01 36.23
N GLY A 47 -8.78 6.80 36.28
CA GLY A 47 -7.69 6.36 35.40
C GLY A 47 -8.11 6.15 33.95
N PHE A 48 -9.34 5.71 33.69
CA PHE A 48 -9.85 5.46 32.34
C PHE A 48 -10.80 6.56 31.82
N THR A 49 -10.80 7.74 32.44
CA THR A 49 -11.58 8.88 31.92
C THR A 49 -11.02 9.38 30.58
N PRO A 50 -11.88 9.73 29.61
CA PRO A 50 -11.43 10.30 28.33
C PRO A 50 -10.74 11.66 28.46
N TYR A 51 -10.93 12.35 29.59
CA TYR A 51 -10.37 13.68 29.88
C TYR A 51 -9.29 13.65 30.98
N GLY A 52 -8.76 12.46 31.31
CA GLY A 52 -7.72 12.29 32.32
C GLY A 52 -6.39 12.93 31.94
N ALA A 53 -5.52 13.14 32.92
CA ALA A 53 -4.17 13.66 32.67
C ALA A 53 -3.35 12.64 31.88
N ILE A 54 -2.85 12.99 30.69
CA ILE A 54 -2.15 12.06 29.78
C ILE A 54 -0.61 12.07 29.91
N LYS A 55 -0.04 12.91 30.78
CA LYS A 55 1.42 13.15 30.85
C LYS A 55 2.21 11.87 31.19
N HIS A 56 1.68 10.99 32.05
CA HIS A 56 2.34 9.75 32.45
C HIS A 56 2.40 8.70 31.33
N LEU A 57 1.55 8.83 30.30
CA LEU A 57 1.46 7.86 29.21
C LEU A 57 2.63 7.89 28.25
N LYS A 58 3.42 8.98 28.23
CA LYS A 58 4.54 9.20 27.31
C LYS A 58 4.17 8.88 25.84
N ILE A 59 2.97 9.30 25.44
CA ILE A 59 2.37 9.01 24.12
C ILE A 59 2.85 9.92 23.00
N THR A 60 3.69 10.91 23.31
CA THR A 60 4.25 11.84 22.31
C THR A 60 4.95 11.05 21.20
N PRO A 61 4.51 11.19 19.95
CA PRO A 61 5.09 10.47 18.84
C PRO A 61 6.50 11.01 18.55
N PRO A 62 7.37 10.21 17.91
CA PRO A 62 8.69 10.68 17.49
C PRO A 62 8.59 11.89 16.55
N GLU A 63 9.67 12.68 16.52
CA GLU A 63 9.76 13.80 15.59
C GLU A 63 9.84 13.36 14.13
N GLU A 64 9.43 14.26 13.24
CA GLU A 64 9.53 14.01 11.81
C GLU A 64 11.00 13.93 11.41
N SER A 65 11.36 12.90 10.67
CA SER A 65 12.73 12.69 10.25
C SER A 65 12.80 11.85 8.99
N ASP A 66 13.74 12.19 8.11
CA ASP A 66 13.96 11.48 6.84
C ASP A 66 14.68 10.14 6.98
N SER A 67 15.28 9.85 8.14
CA SER A 67 15.95 8.58 8.44
C SER A 67 15.50 7.93 9.76
N GLY A 68 14.83 8.66 10.64
CA GLY A 68 14.41 8.19 11.95
C GLY A 68 13.05 7.46 11.98
N PRO A 69 12.53 7.15 13.17
CA PRO A 69 11.28 6.41 13.31
C PRO A 69 10.08 7.20 12.77
N ASP A 70 9.16 6.50 12.12
CA ASP A 70 7.96 7.11 11.56
C ASP A 70 7.14 7.90 12.63
N PRO A 71 6.69 9.14 12.33
CA PRO A 71 6.05 10.04 13.29
C PRO A 71 4.58 9.68 13.51
N ALA A 72 4.31 8.69 14.37
CA ALA A 72 2.95 8.31 14.71
C ALA A 72 2.78 7.86 16.16
N TYR A 73 1.53 7.95 16.60
CA TYR A 73 1.11 7.45 17.89
C TYR A 73 1.19 5.93 17.96
N ARG A 74 1.58 5.42 19.12
CA ARG A 74 1.41 3.99 19.45
C ARG A 74 -0.06 3.75 19.80
N SER A 75 -0.58 2.60 19.40
CA SER A 75 -1.92 2.19 19.81
C SER A 75 -2.02 2.09 21.33
N TYR A 76 -3.17 2.45 21.90
CA TYR A 76 -3.39 2.45 23.35
C TYR A 76 -3.13 1.09 24.01
N TYR A 77 -3.54 0.00 23.34
CA TYR A 77 -3.27 -1.37 23.81
C TYR A 77 -1.79 -1.77 23.77
N ALA A 78 -0.93 -1.02 23.07
CA ALA A 78 0.46 -1.37 22.81
C ALA A 78 1.46 -0.74 23.82
N GLY A 79 0.97 -0.39 25.01
CA GLY A 79 1.76 0.17 26.12
C GLY A 79 0.96 1.06 27.07
N PRO A 80 0.34 2.16 26.59
CA PRO A 80 -0.33 3.16 27.42
C PRO A 80 -1.32 2.60 28.45
N VAL A 81 -2.15 1.62 28.05
CA VAL A 81 -3.11 0.97 28.95
C VAL A 81 -2.49 0.36 30.22
N LEU A 82 -1.25 -0.13 30.15
CA LEU A 82 -0.55 -0.67 31.31
C LEU A 82 -0.09 0.43 32.26
N LEU A 83 0.25 1.61 31.73
CA LEU A 83 0.67 2.76 32.54
C LEU A 83 -0.54 3.36 33.29
N ASP A 84 -1.69 3.45 32.64
CA ASP A 84 -2.95 3.82 33.32
C ASP A 84 -3.30 2.81 34.41
N TYR A 85 -3.19 1.51 34.10
CA TYR A 85 -3.50 0.47 35.07
C TYR A 85 -2.56 0.48 36.29
N GLN A 86 -1.26 0.70 36.08
CA GLN A 86 -0.29 0.88 37.16
C GLN A 86 -0.65 2.07 38.06
N GLN A 87 -1.14 3.17 37.46
CA GLN A 87 -1.59 4.34 38.20
C GLN A 87 -2.84 4.03 39.04
N VAL A 88 -3.81 3.30 38.49
CA VAL A 88 -5.01 2.83 39.20
C VAL A 88 -4.63 2.00 40.43
N LEU A 89 -3.70 1.05 40.30
CA LEU A 89 -3.23 0.22 41.40
C LEU A 89 -2.53 1.05 42.48
N GLY A 90 -1.63 1.96 42.07
CA GLY A 90 -0.93 2.85 42.99
C GLY A 90 -1.87 3.75 43.79
N HIS A 91 -2.85 4.37 43.13
CA HIS A 91 -3.87 5.19 43.79
C HIS A 91 -4.77 4.38 44.71
N THR A 92 -5.21 3.19 44.28
CA THR A 92 -6.03 2.31 45.11
C THR A 92 -5.31 1.93 46.39
N PHE A 93 -4.08 1.42 46.28
CA PHE A 93 -3.30 0.99 47.45
C PHE A 93 -3.03 2.15 48.42
N THR A 94 -2.55 3.29 47.90
CA THR A 94 -2.22 4.45 48.74
C THR A 94 -3.46 5.04 49.43
N ARG A 95 -4.61 5.12 48.75
CA ARG A 95 -5.86 5.65 49.33
C ARG A 95 -6.48 4.70 50.36
N VAL A 96 -6.50 3.40 50.09
CA VAL A 96 -6.99 2.39 51.04
C VAL A 96 -6.11 2.37 52.29
N TRP A 97 -4.78 2.31 52.11
CA TRP A 97 -3.84 2.33 53.23
C TRP A 97 -3.96 3.60 54.08
N ALA A 98 -4.07 4.76 53.43
CA ALA A 98 -4.22 6.02 54.12
C ALA A 98 -5.55 6.13 54.89
N ARG A 99 -6.68 5.73 54.30
CA ARG A 99 -7.99 5.82 54.97
C ARG A 99 -8.15 4.80 56.08
N VAL A 100 -7.61 3.59 55.93
CA VAL A 100 -7.83 2.52 56.91
C VAL A 100 -6.75 2.49 57.98
N VAL A 101 -5.46 2.58 57.61
CA VAL A 101 -4.33 2.26 58.50
C VAL A 101 -3.60 3.51 59.00
N ALA A 102 -2.93 4.25 58.12
CA ALA A 102 -1.88 5.20 58.55
C ALA A 102 -2.29 6.68 58.58
N GLY A 103 -3.45 7.02 58.00
CA GLY A 103 -3.84 8.42 57.81
C GLY A 103 -3.05 9.06 56.67
N LYS A 104 -3.50 10.21 56.17
CA LYS A 104 -2.73 11.02 55.20
C LYS A 104 -2.56 12.43 55.71
N PRO A 105 -1.34 12.98 55.79
CA PRO A 105 -1.15 14.42 55.95
C PRO A 105 -1.71 15.14 54.71
N ASP A 106 -2.51 16.18 54.93
CA ASP A 106 -2.92 17.12 53.90
C ASP A 106 -1.79 18.09 53.54
N GLU A 107 -2.01 18.93 52.54
CA GLU A 107 -1.05 19.91 52.03
C GLU A 107 -0.63 20.97 53.08
N TYR A 108 -1.40 21.09 54.17
CA TYR A 108 -1.16 22.00 55.28
C TYR A 108 -0.64 21.28 56.54
N GLY A 109 -0.31 19.99 56.45
CA GLY A 109 0.23 19.17 57.54
C GLY A 109 -0.82 18.58 58.50
N ASN A 110 -2.12 18.78 58.28
CA ASN A 110 -3.16 18.13 59.06
C ASN A 110 -3.34 16.68 58.59
N VAL A 111 -3.16 15.73 59.50
CA VAL A 111 -3.36 14.31 59.20
C VAL A 111 -4.85 13.99 59.26
N SER A 112 -5.44 13.67 58.09
CA SER A 112 -6.74 13.02 58.04
C SER A 112 -6.65 11.67 58.75
N ARG A 113 -7.41 11.54 59.84
CA ARG A 113 -7.36 10.39 60.76
C ARG A 113 -7.79 9.10 60.05
N SER A 114 -7.03 8.04 60.23
CA SER A 114 -7.40 6.72 59.71
C SER A 114 -8.57 6.11 60.49
N GLN A 115 -9.20 5.07 59.96
CA GLN A 115 -10.19 4.30 60.70
C GLN A 115 -9.59 3.67 61.96
N VAL A 116 -8.35 3.18 61.90
CA VAL A 116 -7.61 2.67 63.06
C VAL A 116 -7.43 3.75 64.13
N ASP A 117 -7.05 4.97 63.75
CA ASP A 117 -6.91 6.11 64.68
C ASP A 117 -8.25 6.49 65.33
N ARG A 118 -9.35 6.42 64.56
CA ARG A 118 -10.70 6.70 65.08
C ARG A 118 -11.11 5.67 66.12
N VAL A 119 -10.87 4.38 65.85
CA VAL A 119 -11.14 3.28 66.78
C VAL A 119 -10.32 3.43 68.07
N TRP A 120 -9.03 3.73 67.96
CA TRP A 120 -8.17 3.85 69.13
C TRP A 120 -8.38 5.15 69.92
N ARG A 121 -8.88 6.22 69.28
CA ARG A 121 -9.32 7.42 70.01
C ARG A 121 -10.61 7.14 70.76
N TRP A 122 -11.59 6.52 70.11
CA TRP A 122 -12.85 6.14 70.75
C TRP A 122 -12.60 5.30 72.01
N SER A 123 -11.68 4.33 71.96
CA SER A 123 -11.34 3.52 73.14
C SER A 123 -10.73 4.32 74.30
N LYS A 124 -10.13 5.49 74.03
CA LYS A 124 -9.57 6.41 75.04
C LYS A 124 -10.58 7.43 75.55
N THR A 125 -11.56 7.84 74.73
CA THR A 125 -12.51 8.93 75.05
C THR A 125 -13.88 8.44 75.53
N THR A 126 -14.18 7.15 75.41
CA THR A 126 -15.50 6.62 75.77
C THR A 126 -15.64 6.46 77.29
N ALA A 127 -16.85 6.66 77.82
CA ALA A 127 -17.20 6.44 79.22
C ALA A 127 -17.26 4.95 79.64
N THR A 128 -16.98 4.03 78.72
CA THR A 128 -16.97 2.58 78.97
C THR A 128 -15.70 2.16 79.73
N PRO A 129 -15.76 1.12 80.58
CA PRO A 129 -14.59 0.66 81.31
C PRO A 129 -13.50 0.19 80.33
N LYS A 130 -12.25 0.61 80.58
CA LYS A 130 -11.08 0.31 79.72
C LYS A 130 -10.91 -1.19 79.45
N MET A 131 -11.30 -2.04 80.40
CA MET A 131 -11.26 -3.50 80.28
C MET A 131 -12.13 -4.05 79.13
N LEU A 132 -13.20 -3.35 78.75
CA LEU A 132 -14.05 -3.72 77.61
C LEU A 132 -13.69 -2.94 76.35
N ALA A 133 -13.32 -1.66 76.49
CA ALA A 133 -13.02 -0.79 75.36
C ALA A 133 -11.74 -1.17 74.61
N TRP A 134 -10.69 -1.60 75.32
CA TRP A 134 -9.41 -1.98 74.68
C TRP A 134 -9.50 -3.29 73.88
N PRO A 135 -10.09 -4.40 74.38
CA PRO A 135 -10.31 -5.60 73.58
C PRO A 135 -11.21 -5.36 72.37
N ALA A 136 -12.28 -4.55 72.52
CA ALA A 136 -13.15 -4.16 71.42
C ALA A 136 -12.40 -3.38 70.34
N ALA A 137 -11.55 -2.44 70.74
CA ALA A 137 -10.72 -1.67 69.81
C ALA A 137 -9.66 -2.56 69.12
N ALA A 138 -9.03 -3.47 69.85
CA ALA A 138 -8.11 -4.46 69.27
C ALA A 138 -8.84 -5.35 68.24
N ALA A 139 -10.00 -5.89 68.58
CA ALA A 139 -10.82 -6.69 67.67
C ALA A 139 -11.24 -5.91 66.41
N ALA A 140 -11.62 -4.64 66.56
CA ALA A 140 -11.93 -3.77 65.42
C ALA A 140 -10.70 -3.50 64.54
N THR A 141 -9.52 -3.25 65.12
CA THR A 141 -8.29 -3.06 64.33
C THR A 141 -7.87 -4.32 63.58
N VAL A 142 -7.96 -5.50 64.21
CA VAL A 142 -7.73 -6.79 63.55
C VAL A 142 -8.73 -6.99 62.41
N GLY A 143 -10.01 -6.68 62.65
CA GLY A 143 -11.05 -6.70 61.62
C GLY A 143 -10.72 -5.80 60.44
N LEU A 144 -10.34 -4.54 60.68
CA LEU A 144 -9.95 -3.59 59.64
C LEU A 144 -8.75 -4.07 58.82
N VAL A 145 -7.71 -4.61 59.46
CA VAL A 145 -6.52 -5.15 58.77
C VAL A 145 -6.89 -6.37 57.92
N LEU A 146 -7.66 -7.30 58.47
CA LEU A 146 -8.18 -8.46 57.72
C LEU A 146 -9.03 -8.02 56.51
N GLY A 147 -9.88 -7.01 56.70
CA GLY A 147 -10.70 -6.45 55.62
C GLY A 147 -9.86 -5.78 54.52
N VAL A 148 -8.76 -5.11 54.86
CA VAL A 148 -7.79 -4.59 53.88
C VAL A 148 -7.13 -5.73 53.12
N CYS A 149 -6.71 -6.81 53.80
CA CYS A 149 -6.17 -8.00 53.13
C CYS A 149 -7.19 -8.61 52.16
N THR A 150 -8.47 -8.72 52.55
CA THR A 150 -9.55 -9.19 51.67
C THR A 150 -9.78 -8.24 50.48
N ALA A 151 -9.76 -6.92 50.71
CA ALA A 151 -9.87 -5.94 49.63
C ALA A 151 -8.71 -6.03 48.63
N ILE A 152 -7.46 -6.21 49.12
CA ILE A 152 -6.29 -6.42 48.28
C ILE A 152 -6.42 -7.73 47.49
N ALA A 153 -6.90 -8.81 48.10
CA ALA A 153 -7.16 -10.06 47.41
C ALA A 153 -8.19 -9.88 46.28
N PHE A 154 -9.29 -9.16 46.55
CA PHE A 154 -10.29 -8.81 45.55
C PHE A 154 -9.69 -7.98 44.39
N VAL A 155 -8.92 -6.93 44.68
CA VAL A 155 -8.22 -6.12 43.67
C VAL A 155 -7.23 -6.97 42.86
N THR A 156 -6.55 -7.92 43.50
CA THR A 156 -5.61 -8.82 42.83
C THR A 156 -6.34 -9.74 41.84
N VAL A 157 -7.44 -10.36 42.26
CA VAL A 157 -8.25 -11.24 41.40
C VAL A 157 -8.81 -10.47 40.21
N THR A 158 -9.41 -9.30 40.44
CA THR A 158 -9.95 -8.45 39.36
C THR A 158 -8.84 -7.96 38.42
N SER A 159 -7.65 -7.68 38.94
CA SER A 159 -6.46 -7.33 38.14
C SER A 159 -5.98 -8.47 37.26
N LEU A 160 -5.98 -9.70 37.76
CA LEU A 160 -5.63 -10.89 36.97
C LEU A 160 -6.63 -11.11 35.83
N ILE A 161 -7.93 -10.92 36.10
CA ILE A 161 -8.97 -11.00 35.07
C ILE A 161 -8.77 -9.91 34.00
N PHE A 162 -8.54 -8.65 34.42
CA PHE A 162 -8.25 -7.55 33.48
C PHE A 162 -7.01 -7.84 32.64
N LEU A 163 -5.93 -8.32 33.25
CA LEU A 163 -4.70 -8.69 32.56
C LEU A 163 -4.94 -9.81 31.55
N ALA A 164 -5.74 -10.83 31.91
CA ALA A 164 -6.10 -11.90 30.99
C ALA A 164 -6.88 -11.37 29.77
N PHE A 165 -7.87 -10.50 29.97
CA PHE A 165 -8.59 -9.86 28.86
C PHE A 165 -7.68 -8.97 28.01
N LEU A 166 -6.77 -8.22 28.64
CA LEU A 166 -5.80 -7.40 27.93
C LEU A 166 -4.86 -8.27 27.08
N ILE A 167 -4.39 -9.40 27.60
CA ILE A 167 -3.56 -10.35 26.84
C ILE A 167 -4.35 -10.88 25.64
N VAL A 168 -5.60 -11.31 25.83
CA VAL A 168 -6.47 -11.77 24.74
C VAL A 168 -6.64 -10.68 23.67
N LEU A 169 -6.88 -9.43 24.07
CA LEU A 169 -7.01 -8.29 23.15
C LEU A 169 -5.71 -8.03 22.39
N VAL A 170 -4.56 -8.00 23.08
CA VAL A 170 -3.25 -7.73 22.46
C VAL A 170 -2.88 -8.85 21.50
N VAL A 171 -3.03 -10.11 21.92
CA VAL A 171 -2.78 -11.28 21.07
C VAL A 171 -3.72 -11.28 19.87
N GLY A 172 -5.01 -11.02 20.06
CA GLY A 172 -5.99 -10.87 18.99
C GLY A 172 -5.58 -9.79 17.99
N ALA A 173 -5.21 -8.59 18.45
CA ALA A 173 -4.74 -7.51 17.60
C ALA A 173 -3.46 -7.85 16.84
N LEU A 174 -2.52 -8.57 17.46
CA LEU A 174 -1.29 -9.03 16.81
C LEU A 174 -1.58 -10.12 15.76
N ILE A 175 -2.48 -11.06 16.04
CA ILE A 175 -2.93 -12.08 15.09
C ILE A 175 -3.61 -11.40 13.90
N THR A 176 -4.57 -10.50 14.14
CA THR A 176 -5.23 -9.76 13.06
C THR A 176 -4.21 -8.98 12.22
N ALA A 177 -3.27 -8.27 12.86
CA ALA A 177 -2.21 -7.57 12.13
C ALA A 177 -1.32 -8.53 11.30
N GLY A 178 -0.98 -9.70 11.85
CA GLY A 178 -0.21 -10.73 11.16
C GLY A 178 -0.97 -11.31 9.96
N VAL A 179 -2.21 -11.75 10.17
CA VAL A 179 -3.09 -12.31 9.13
C VAL A 179 -3.33 -11.29 8.03
N SER A 180 -3.65 -10.04 8.35
CA SER A 180 -3.87 -9.01 7.33
C SER A 180 -2.60 -8.74 6.51
N ARG A 181 -1.40 -8.77 7.12
CA ARG A 181 -0.13 -8.66 6.38
C ARG A 181 0.08 -9.84 5.43
N VAL A 182 -0.14 -11.07 5.92
CA VAL A 182 0.01 -12.28 5.09
C VAL A 182 -0.99 -12.28 3.95
N LEU A 183 -2.24 -11.89 4.20
CA LEU A 183 -3.28 -11.77 3.18
C LEU A 183 -2.92 -10.73 2.12
N GLU A 184 -2.43 -9.56 2.53
CA GLU A 184 -2.00 -8.50 1.62
C GLU A 184 -0.80 -8.95 0.77
N LEU A 185 0.23 -9.55 1.39
CA LEU A 185 1.39 -10.11 0.67
C LEU A 185 0.98 -11.24 -0.28
N GLY A 186 0.08 -12.13 0.16
CA GLY A 186 -0.48 -13.20 -0.67
C GLY A 186 -1.26 -12.67 -1.86
N LEU A 187 -2.06 -11.62 -1.67
CA LEU A 187 -2.81 -10.96 -2.75
C LEU A 187 -1.88 -10.27 -3.75
N LEU A 188 -0.83 -9.60 -3.27
CA LEU A 188 0.20 -9.00 -4.13
C LEU A 188 0.95 -10.06 -4.94
N PHE A 189 1.30 -11.18 -4.30
CA PHE A 189 1.97 -12.31 -4.94
C PHE A 189 1.07 -12.98 -6.00
N LEU A 190 -0.19 -13.29 -5.65
CA LEU A 190 -1.17 -13.91 -6.56
C LEU A 190 -1.50 -13.01 -7.76
N ARG A 191 -1.48 -11.69 -7.58
CA ARG A 191 -1.70 -10.73 -8.68
C ARG A 191 -0.42 -10.35 -9.42
N GLY A 192 0.74 -10.83 -8.99
CA GLY A 192 2.04 -10.51 -9.59
C GLY A 192 2.38 -9.01 -9.57
N ILE A 193 1.89 -8.27 -8.58
CA ILE A 193 2.07 -6.82 -8.50
C ILE A 193 3.47 -6.55 -7.95
N THR A 194 4.36 -6.08 -8.82
CA THR A 194 5.69 -5.57 -8.48
C THR A 194 5.72 -4.07 -8.65
N ILE A 195 6.31 -3.36 -7.69
CA ILE A 195 6.53 -1.91 -7.80
C ILE A 195 7.95 -1.71 -8.30
N GLU A 196 8.08 -0.96 -9.38
CA GLU A 196 9.35 -0.51 -9.93
C GLU A 196 9.33 1.01 -9.97
N CYS A 197 10.45 1.64 -9.62
CA CYS A 197 10.55 3.08 -9.70
C CYS A 197 10.73 3.51 -11.17
N PRO A 198 9.95 4.47 -11.69
CA PRO A 198 10.09 4.94 -13.06
C PRO A 198 11.34 5.77 -13.31
N THR A 199 12.08 6.16 -12.26
CA THR A 199 13.28 6.99 -12.38
C THR A 199 14.57 6.21 -12.11
N CYS A 200 14.57 5.34 -11.09
CA CYS A 200 15.78 4.58 -10.72
C CYS A 200 15.71 3.09 -11.08
N HIS A 201 14.57 2.60 -11.58
CA HIS A 201 14.34 1.22 -12.04
C HIS A 201 14.54 0.10 -11.00
N ASP A 202 14.92 0.45 -9.78
CA ASP A 202 14.97 -0.48 -8.67
C ASP A 202 13.58 -0.98 -8.27
N LYS A 203 13.54 -2.26 -7.89
CA LYS A 203 12.36 -2.89 -7.29
C LYS A 203 12.10 -2.32 -5.90
N VAL A 204 10.95 -1.66 -5.75
CA VAL A 204 10.55 -1.06 -4.48
C VAL A 204 9.78 -2.09 -3.66
N THR A 205 10.48 -2.76 -2.74
CA THR A 205 9.85 -3.72 -1.81
C THR A 205 9.05 -3.04 -0.70
N ARG A 206 9.47 -1.84 -0.28
CA ARG A 206 8.84 -1.04 0.77
C ARG A 206 8.77 0.43 0.36
N PRO A 207 7.66 0.87 -0.25
CA PRO A 207 7.46 2.27 -0.56
C PRO A 207 7.29 3.09 0.73
N ILE A 208 7.78 4.32 0.70
CA ILE A 208 7.59 5.30 1.77
C ILE A 208 6.33 6.09 1.43
N TYR A 209 5.36 6.13 2.33
CA TYR A 209 4.10 6.87 2.12
C TYR A 209 4.17 8.24 2.79
N ARG A 210 3.63 9.26 2.14
CA ARG A 210 3.50 10.60 2.73
C ARG A 210 2.09 10.83 3.26
N CYS A 211 2.00 11.45 4.43
CA CYS A 211 0.73 11.92 4.99
C CYS A 211 0.13 13.00 4.06
N PRO A 212 -1.18 12.95 3.75
CA PRO A 212 -1.82 13.94 2.88
C PRO A 212 -1.86 15.35 3.51
N GLU A 213 -2.00 15.43 4.84
CA GLU A 213 -2.13 16.69 5.56
C GLU A 213 -0.78 17.36 5.85
N CYS A 214 0.17 16.62 6.45
CA CYS A 214 1.46 17.20 6.87
C CYS A 214 2.66 16.82 6.01
N GLY A 215 2.52 15.92 5.03
CA GLY A 215 3.62 15.49 4.16
C GLY A 215 4.65 14.54 4.79
N ALA A 216 4.51 14.21 6.08
CA ALA A 216 5.46 13.40 6.82
C ALA A 216 5.64 11.99 6.26
N ALA A 217 6.88 11.48 6.31
CA ALA A 217 7.27 10.20 5.76
C ALA A 217 6.95 9.02 6.70
N HIS A 218 6.22 8.03 6.18
CA HIS A 218 5.90 6.77 6.85
C HIS A 218 6.49 5.58 6.06
N ARG A 219 7.66 5.07 6.51
CA ARG A 219 8.39 3.97 5.87
C ARG A 219 7.84 2.60 6.25
N LYS A 220 7.18 2.49 7.41
CA LYS A 220 6.61 1.25 7.96
C LYS A 220 5.10 1.37 8.17
N LEU A 221 4.39 1.78 7.11
CA LEU A 221 2.92 1.80 7.09
C LEU A 221 2.35 0.39 6.86
N VAL A 222 2.41 -0.44 7.91
CA VAL A 222 1.88 -1.82 7.93
C VAL A 222 1.12 -2.07 9.24
N PRO A 223 0.13 -2.99 9.25
CA PRO A 223 -0.62 -3.35 10.46
C PRO A 223 0.30 -3.71 11.63
N GLY A 224 0.11 -3.17 12.83
CA GLY A 224 0.98 -3.47 13.97
C GLY A 224 0.72 -2.60 15.20
N ARG A 225 1.78 -2.35 15.98
CA ARG A 225 1.70 -1.64 17.28
C ARG A 225 1.34 -0.15 17.17
N THR A 226 1.48 0.43 15.98
CA THR A 226 1.08 1.82 15.68
C THR A 226 -0.32 1.90 15.05
N GLY A 227 -1.00 0.76 14.89
CA GLY A 227 -2.33 0.67 14.30
C GLY A 227 -2.52 -0.64 13.54
N VAL A 228 -3.64 -1.35 13.78
CA VAL A 228 -3.96 -2.58 13.04
C VAL A 228 -4.48 -2.24 11.64
N LEU A 229 -5.62 -1.54 11.55
CA LEU A 229 -6.26 -1.15 10.29
C LEU A 229 -5.90 0.28 9.85
N HIS A 230 -5.80 1.17 10.83
CA HIS A 230 -5.46 2.57 10.65
C HIS A 230 -4.40 2.97 11.67
N ARG A 231 -3.52 3.87 11.26
CA ARG A 231 -2.45 4.45 12.05
C ARG A 231 -2.67 5.95 12.15
N THR A 232 -2.47 6.53 13.32
CA THR A 232 -2.64 7.97 13.53
C THR A 232 -1.29 8.69 13.44
N CYS A 233 -1.12 9.56 12.44
CA CYS A 233 0.06 10.39 12.28
C CYS A 233 0.19 11.41 13.43
N ARG A 234 1.38 12.01 13.61
CA ARG A 234 1.61 13.10 14.58
C ARG A 234 0.63 14.27 14.39
N CYS A 235 0.26 14.59 13.14
CA CYS A 235 -0.74 15.61 12.80
C CYS A 235 -2.20 15.19 13.08
N GLN A 236 -2.43 14.01 13.67
CA GLN A 236 -3.73 13.40 13.97
C GLN A 236 -4.49 12.80 12.77
N GLU A 237 -3.92 12.88 11.56
CA GLU A 237 -4.51 12.25 10.38
C GLU A 237 -4.47 10.71 10.45
N ARG A 238 -5.52 10.03 9.95
CA ARG A 238 -5.65 8.56 10.02
C ARG A 238 -5.25 7.93 8.70
N LEU A 239 -4.09 7.26 8.71
CA LEU A 239 -3.53 6.59 7.54
C LEU A 239 -3.93 5.10 7.50
N PRO A 240 -4.51 4.60 6.40
CA PRO A 240 -4.80 3.17 6.24
C PRO A 240 -3.51 2.34 6.14
N THR A 241 -3.48 1.20 6.82
CA THR A 241 -2.31 0.30 6.83
C THR A 241 -2.35 -0.77 5.73
N LEU A 242 -3.52 -0.98 5.11
CA LEU A 242 -3.80 -2.03 4.13
C LEU A 242 -4.21 -1.44 2.77
N LEU A 243 -3.80 -2.11 1.69
CA LEU A 243 -4.22 -1.78 0.32
C LEU A 243 -5.75 -1.78 0.15
N ALA A 244 -6.43 -2.76 0.77
CA ALA A 244 -7.90 -2.86 0.73
C ALA A 244 -8.62 -1.67 1.39
N LEU A 245 -7.95 -0.97 2.32
CA LEU A 245 -8.46 0.22 3.00
C LEU A 245 -8.07 1.53 2.30
N GLY A 246 -7.45 1.47 1.11
CA GLY A 246 -7.08 2.65 0.35
C GLY A 246 -5.64 3.13 0.55
N LYS A 247 -4.73 2.31 1.10
CA LYS A 247 -3.29 2.65 1.19
C LYS A 247 -2.67 3.05 -0.15
N ALA A 248 -3.16 2.49 -1.26
CA ALA A 248 -2.68 2.81 -2.61
C ALA A 248 -3.02 4.23 -3.09
N ASN A 249 -3.96 4.93 -2.42
CA ASN A 249 -4.33 6.30 -2.75
C ASN A 249 -3.37 7.33 -2.12
N LEU A 250 -2.51 6.91 -1.20
CA LEU A 250 -1.49 7.76 -0.60
C LEU A 250 -0.33 7.94 -1.56
N ARG A 251 0.26 9.15 -1.57
CA ARG A 251 1.47 9.44 -2.35
C ARG A 251 2.63 8.60 -1.81
N ALA A 252 3.26 7.82 -2.69
CA ALA A 252 4.36 6.94 -2.36
C ALA A 252 5.66 7.40 -3.04
N GLN A 253 6.79 7.10 -2.42
CA GLN A 253 8.12 7.36 -2.96
C GLN A 253 9.04 6.15 -2.75
N CYS A 254 10.08 6.03 -3.59
CA CYS A 254 11.11 5.01 -3.40
C CYS A 254 12.09 5.41 -2.28
N ALA A 255 13.01 4.51 -1.92
CA ALA A 255 14.03 4.79 -0.90
C ALA A 255 14.98 5.94 -1.29
N GLN A 256 15.14 6.20 -2.59
CA GLN A 256 15.94 7.30 -3.13
C GLN A 256 15.16 8.62 -3.22
N GLY A 257 13.89 8.66 -2.80
CA GLY A 257 13.07 9.88 -2.80
C GLY A 257 12.32 10.18 -4.09
N HIS A 258 12.44 9.36 -5.14
CA HIS A 258 11.66 9.55 -6.37
C HIS A 258 10.17 9.24 -6.16
N PRO A 259 9.25 10.07 -6.71
CA PRO A 259 7.82 9.83 -6.60
C PRO A 259 7.42 8.58 -7.40
N LEU A 260 6.53 7.78 -6.81
CA LEU A 260 5.92 6.63 -7.48
C LEU A 260 4.54 7.04 -8.02
N PRO A 261 4.10 6.43 -9.15
CA PRO A 261 2.79 6.71 -9.71
C PRO A 261 1.68 6.40 -8.70
N LEU A 262 0.70 7.29 -8.62
CA LEU A 262 -0.50 7.11 -7.82
C LEU A 262 -1.17 5.79 -8.21
N LYS A 263 -1.64 5.03 -7.22
CA LYS A 263 -2.23 3.69 -7.43
C LYS A 263 -1.29 2.67 -8.11
N GLY A 264 0.04 2.90 -8.13
CA GLY A 264 1.04 1.98 -8.70
C GLY A 264 1.02 0.56 -8.11
N LEU A 265 0.37 0.39 -6.96
CA LEU A 265 0.17 -0.88 -6.25
C LEU A 265 -1.16 -1.60 -6.56
N GLN A 266 -1.99 -1.06 -7.44
CA GLN A 266 -3.30 -1.66 -7.75
C GLN A 266 -3.26 -2.64 -8.94
N ALA A 267 -2.24 -2.55 -9.79
CA ALA A 267 -2.12 -3.36 -11.00
C ALA A 267 -0.65 -3.73 -11.27
N PRO A 268 -0.37 -4.93 -11.82
CA PRO A 268 0.98 -5.30 -12.23
C PRO A 268 1.47 -4.44 -13.39
N THR A 269 2.76 -4.15 -13.39
CA THR A 269 3.43 -3.33 -14.42
C THR A 269 3.75 -4.17 -15.66
N ALA A 270 3.62 -3.54 -16.82
CA ALA A 270 4.03 -4.09 -18.11
C ALA A 270 4.89 -3.07 -18.85
N HIS A 271 6.18 -3.33 -18.94
CA HIS A 271 7.11 -2.52 -19.72
C HIS A 271 7.10 -3.01 -21.17
N ILE A 272 6.79 -2.11 -22.10
CA ILE A 272 6.76 -2.37 -23.55
C ILE A 272 7.60 -1.31 -24.25
N PRO A 273 8.87 -1.60 -24.59
CA PRO A 273 9.65 -0.76 -25.48
C PRO A 273 9.07 -0.84 -26.88
N VAL A 274 9.05 0.32 -27.54
CA VAL A 274 8.86 0.39 -28.99
C VAL A 274 10.23 0.50 -29.63
N ILE A 275 10.48 -0.24 -30.71
CA ILE A 275 11.76 -0.33 -31.41
C ILE A 275 11.51 -0.06 -32.87
N ALA A 276 12.28 0.85 -33.46
CA ALA A 276 12.07 1.30 -34.82
C ALA A 276 13.34 1.95 -35.36
N GLY A 277 13.54 1.90 -36.68
CA GLY A 277 14.54 2.75 -37.34
C GLY A 277 14.17 4.24 -37.27
N PRO A 278 15.12 5.16 -37.50
CA PRO A 278 14.85 6.59 -37.55
C PRO A 278 13.75 6.92 -38.55
N GLN A 279 12.76 7.73 -38.16
CA GLN A 279 11.61 8.13 -39.00
C GLN A 279 10.67 7.00 -39.43
N ALA A 280 10.80 5.79 -38.88
CA ALA A 280 9.90 4.67 -39.18
C ALA A 280 8.47 4.83 -38.63
N GLY A 281 8.10 5.98 -38.03
CA GLY A 281 6.74 6.24 -37.54
C GLY A 281 6.51 5.92 -36.05
N LYS A 282 7.57 5.73 -35.27
CA LYS A 282 7.51 5.37 -33.85
C LYS A 282 6.65 6.25 -32.96
N SER A 283 6.93 7.56 -32.92
CA SER A 283 6.18 8.48 -32.07
C SER A 283 4.72 8.59 -32.50
N VAL A 284 4.47 8.48 -33.82
CA VAL A 284 3.12 8.49 -34.40
C VAL A 284 2.36 7.24 -33.95
N PHE A 285 2.98 6.06 -34.02
CA PHE A 285 2.41 4.81 -33.52
C PHE A 285 2.11 4.87 -32.02
N MET A 286 3.06 5.33 -31.19
CA MET A 286 2.83 5.43 -29.74
C MET A 286 1.63 6.32 -29.43
N HIS A 287 1.53 7.47 -30.12
CA HIS A 287 0.40 8.39 -29.96
C HIS A 287 -0.92 7.78 -30.44
N SER A 288 -0.95 7.16 -31.63
CA SER A 288 -2.18 6.54 -32.16
C SER A 288 -2.64 5.37 -31.30
N ALA A 289 -1.72 4.54 -30.79
CA ALA A 289 -2.03 3.44 -29.89
C ALA A 289 -2.61 3.90 -28.55
N VAL A 290 -2.02 4.92 -27.91
CA VAL A 290 -2.54 5.50 -26.66
C VAL A 290 -3.89 6.18 -26.88
N SER A 291 -4.06 6.92 -27.98
CA SER A 291 -5.34 7.53 -28.36
C SER A 291 -6.44 6.47 -28.51
N ARG A 292 -6.13 5.36 -29.16
CA ARG A 292 -7.07 4.25 -29.33
C ARG A 292 -7.37 3.51 -28.03
N LEU A 293 -6.39 3.32 -27.15
CA LEU A 293 -6.63 2.78 -25.80
C LEU A 293 -7.57 3.68 -24.99
N MET A 294 -7.41 5.01 -25.12
CA MET A 294 -8.29 5.99 -24.47
C MET A 294 -9.71 5.93 -25.03
N GLN A 295 -9.86 5.88 -26.36
CA GLN A 295 -11.18 5.96 -27.02
C GLN A 295 -11.95 4.64 -27.03
N ARG A 296 -11.29 3.48 -26.96
CA ARG A 296 -11.98 2.18 -26.88
C ARG A 296 -12.88 2.05 -25.64
N GLY A 297 -12.65 2.84 -24.60
CA GLY A 297 -13.23 2.57 -23.29
C GLY A 297 -12.70 1.25 -22.71
N GLY A 298 -13.06 0.94 -21.47
CA GLY A 298 -12.57 -0.28 -20.80
C GLY A 298 -11.59 -0.04 -19.65
N GLY A 299 -11.69 1.10 -18.96
CA GLY A 299 -10.93 1.39 -17.74
C GLY A 299 -9.55 2.00 -17.96
N PHE A 300 -9.34 2.63 -19.12
CA PHE A 300 -8.14 3.43 -19.39
C PHE A 300 -8.05 4.62 -18.43
N GLU A 301 -6.88 4.83 -17.82
CA GLU A 301 -6.60 5.96 -16.92
C GLU A 301 -5.12 6.32 -17.05
N PHE A 302 -4.79 7.59 -17.25
CA PHE A 302 -3.39 8.02 -17.19
C PHE A 302 -2.85 7.90 -15.76
N ALA A 303 -1.61 7.45 -15.59
CA ALA A 303 -0.98 7.35 -14.28
C ALA A 303 -0.50 8.71 -13.75
N ASP A 304 -0.38 9.71 -14.63
CA ASP A 304 -0.04 11.10 -14.33
C ASP A 304 -1.04 12.04 -15.00
N GLU A 305 -1.62 12.94 -14.21
CA GLU A 305 -2.60 13.92 -14.65
C GLU A 305 -1.99 14.98 -15.58
N ARG A 306 -0.71 15.35 -15.38
CA ARG A 306 -0.02 16.26 -16.31
C ARG A 306 0.17 15.65 -17.69
N ALA A 307 0.56 14.38 -17.74
CA ALA A 307 0.74 13.66 -19.00
C ALA A 307 -0.59 13.50 -19.75
N LYS A 308 -1.70 13.37 -19.02
CA LYS A 308 -3.05 13.39 -19.60
C LYS A 308 -3.34 14.73 -20.27
N ASP A 309 -3.15 15.84 -19.56
CA ASP A 309 -3.47 17.18 -20.07
C ASP A 309 -2.62 17.52 -21.32
N GLU A 310 -1.33 17.19 -21.30
CA GLU A 310 -0.45 17.33 -22.47
C GLU A 310 -0.91 16.47 -23.65
N PHE A 311 -1.32 15.22 -23.39
CA PHE A 311 -1.81 14.32 -24.43
C PHE A 311 -3.14 14.79 -25.02
N GLU A 312 -4.11 15.17 -24.19
CA GLU A 312 -5.41 15.69 -24.62
C GLU A 312 -5.27 16.99 -25.41
N THR A 313 -4.33 17.85 -25.03
CA THR A 313 -3.99 19.06 -25.80
C THR A 313 -3.45 18.70 -27.19
N ASN A 314 -2.55 17.72 -27.30
CA ASN A 314 -2.02 17.25 -28.58
C ASN A 314 -3.10 16.61 -29.47
N VAL A 315 -4.07 15.92 -28.87
CA VAL A 315 -5.26 15.43 -29.56
C VAL A 315 -6.10 16.62 -30.05
N GLN A 316 -6.45 17.58 -29.20
CA GLN A 316 -7.25 18.75 -29.61
C GLN A 316 -6.59 19.57 -30.73
N LEU A 317 -5.25 19.67 -30.72
CA LEU A 317 -4.47 20.35 -31.75
C LEU A 317 -4.36 19.58 -33.08
N LYS A 318 -5.06 18.45 -33.25
CA LYS A 318 -5.08 17.63 -34.49
C LYS A 318 -3.70 17.17 -34.97
N VAL A 319 -2.72 17.04 -34.06
CA VAL A 319 -1.37 16.54 -34.38
C VAL A 319 -1.40 15.16 -35.06
N HIS A 320 -2.44 14.38 -34.77
CA HIS A 320 -2.70 13.07 -35.37
C HIS A 320 -3.19 13.12 -36.83
N LEU A 321 -3.61 14.28 -37.36
CA LEU A 321 -4.06 14.45 -38.76
C LEU A 321 -2.96 14.98 -39.68
N ASP A 322 -1.91 15.61 -39.13
CA ASP A 322 -0.75 16.07 -39.91
C ASP A 322 0.56 15.79 -39.14
N PRO A 323 1.25 14.68 -39.45
CA PRO A 323 2.55 14.34 -38.88
C PRO A 323 3.64 15.40 -39.14
N SER A 324 3.43 16.31 -40.10
CA SER A 324 4.34 17.40 -40.46
C SER A 324 4.06 18.71 -39.70
N SER A 325 2.83 18.91 -39.21
CA SER A 325 2.44 20.00 -38.29
C SER A 325 3.04 19.87 -36.90
N ALA A 326 3.55 18.67 -36.57
CA ALA A 326 4.36 18.41 -35.39
C ALA A 326 5.70 19.16 -35.49
N ARG A 327 5.65 20.49 -35.31
CA ARG A 327 6.83 21.31 -35.04
C ARG A 327 7.61 20.60 -33.95
N LYS A 328 8.89 20.31 -34.21
CA LYS A 328 9.86 19.64 -33.33
C LYS A 328 9.99 20.27 -31.92
N THR A 329 9.21 21.30 -31.59
CA THR A 329 9.42 22.23 -30.49
C THR A 329 8.20 22.44 -29.58
N VAL A 330 7.02 21.85 -29.84
CA VAL A 330 5.81 22.07 -29.00
C VAL A 330 5.22 20.79 -28.41
N ILE A 331 5.52 19.64 -28.99
CA ILE A 331 5.32 18.37 -28.27
C ILE A 331 6.58 18.19 -27.44
N ALA A 332 6.50 18.44 -26.13
CA ALA A 332 7.41 17.78 -25.21
C ALA A 332 7.25 16.28 -25.50
N ARG A 333 8.11 15.68 -26.33
CA ARG A 333 7.98 14.27 -26.73
C ARG A 333 8.07 13.47 -25.44
N PRO A 334 6.96 12.91 -24.92
CA PRO A 334 7.06 12.17 -23.69
C PRO A 334 7.91 10.93 -24.02
N ARG A 335 9.06 10.79 -23.35
CA ARG A 335 9.95 9.63 -23.52
C ARG A 335 9.20 8.32 -23.23
N ALA A 336 8.16 8.40 -22.39
CA ALA A 336 7.29 7.31 -22.01
C ALA A 336 5.84 7.77 -21.76
N TYR A 337 4.88 6.91 -22.06
CA TYR A 337 3.50 7.00 -21.59
C TYR A 337 3.27 5.97 -20.49
N ASN A 338 2.73 6.42 -19.36
CA ASN A 338 2.36 5.56 -18.22
C ASN A 338 0.84 5.56 -18.09
N VAL A 339 0.21 4.45 -18.48
CA VAL A 339 -1.26 4.34 -18.57
C VAL A 339 -1.75 3.05 -17.96
N TYR A 340 -2.86 3.11 -17.25
CA TYR A 340 -3.60 1.94 -16.84
C TYR A 340 -4.49 1.46 -17.99
N VAL A 341 -4.50 0.16 -18.23
CA VAL A 341 -5.36 -0.50 -19.21
C VAL A 341 -6.16 -1.59 -18.51
N GLY A 342 -7.48 -1.65 -18.74
CA GLY A 342 -8.39 -2.61 -18.12
C GLY A 342 -9.17 -2.05 -16.93
N ALA A 343 -10.40 -2.55 -16.73
CA ALA A 343 -11.33 -2.05 -15.71
C ALA A 343 -10.75 -2.08 -14.29
N GLN A 344 -11.09 -1.07 -13.48
CA GLN A 344 -10.67 -0.99 -12.08
C GLN A 344 -11.16 -2.22 -11.30
N GLY A 345 -10.27 -2.84 -10.53
CA GLY A 345 -10.57 -4.08 -9.79
C GLY A 345 -10.51 -5.37 -10.62
N SER A 346 -10.42 -5.28 -11.96
CA SER A 346 -10.25 -6.46 -12.83
C SER A 346 -8.87 -7.10 -12.66
N ARG A 347 -8.81 -8.44 -12.76
CA ARG A 347 -7.54 -9.19 -12.85
C ARG A 347 -6.77 -8.88 -14.13
N SER A 348 -7.42 -8.36 -15.17
CA SER A 348 -6.78 -7.95 -16.42
C SER A 348 -6.21 -6.54 -16.39
N ARG A 349 -6.42 -5.75 -15.31
CA ARG A 349 -5.86 -4.41 -15.21
C ARG A 349 -4.34 -4.45 -15.20
N ARG A 350 -3.69 -3.62 -16.01
CA ARG A 350 -2.23 -3.49 -16.13
C ARG A 350 -1.84 -2.02 -16.06
N LEU A 351 -0.67 -1.73 -15.47
CA LEU A 351 0.00 -0.44 -15.63
C LEU A 351 1.02 -0.58 -16.77
N LEU A 352 0.67 -0.07 -17.94
CA LEU A 352 1.49 -0.10 -19.14
C LEU A 352 2.47 1.09 -19.14
N TYR A 353 3.76 0.76 -19.25
CA TYR A 353 4.84 1.70 -19.52
C TYR A 353 5.27 1.54 -20.98
N LEU A 354 4.84 2.47 -21.84
CA LEU A 354 5.16 2.47 -23.27
C LEU A 354 6.24 3.53 -23.55
N TYR A 355 7.44 3.13 -23.94
CA TYR A 355 8.57 4.06 -24.06
C TYR A 355 9.38 3.91 -25.35
N ASP A 356 10.08 4.99 -25.70
CA ASP A 356 10.93 5.08 -26.89
C ASP A 356 12.35 4.55 -26.64
N ALA A 357 12.61 3.27 -26.92
CA ALA A 357 13.93 2.67 -26.76
C ALA A 357 14.99 3.09 -27.82
N ALA A 358 14.60 3.72 -28.94
CA ALA A 358 15.43 3.80 -30.15
C ALA A 358 16.35 5.03 -30.15
N GLY A 359 16.05 6.07 -29.36
CA GLY A 359 16.93 7.22 -29.22
C GLY A 359 18.24 6.91 -28.49
N GLU A 360 18.26 5.91 -27.61
CA GLU A 360 19.36 5.66 -26.67
C GLU A 360 20.09 4.32 -26.95
N LEU A 361 19.40 3.23 -27.30
CA LEU A 361 20.05 1.94 -27.62
C LEU A 361 20.92 1.98 -28.89
N LEU A 362 20.63 2.88 -29.83
CA LEU A 362 21.30 2.93 -31.13
C LEU A 362 22.53 3.85 -31.13
N VAL A 363 22.75 4.64 -30.07
CA VAL A 363 23.79 5.68 -30.04
C VAL A 363 24.90 5.36 -29.03
N ASN A 364 24.62 4.73 -27.89
CA ASN A 364 25.66 4.39 -26.90
C ASN A 364 25.35 3.10 -26.14
N VAL A 365 26.24 2.11 -26.24
CA VAL A 365 26.24 0.88 -25.43
C VAL A 365 26.53 1.19 -23.94
N ASP A 366 27.15 2.35 -23.66
CA ASP A 366 27.52 2.84 -22.33
C ASP A 366 26.44 3.69 -21.61
N GLY A 367 25.23 3.78 -22.16
CA GLY A 367 24.07 4.42 -21.52
C GLY A 367 23.57 3.64 -20.30
N LEU A 368 24.29 3.72 -19.19
CA LEU A 368 24.11 2.96 -17.96
C LEU A 368 22.74 3.11 -17.26
N ALA A 369 21.94 4.14 -17.58
CA ALA A 369 20.64 4.36 -16.94
C ALA A 369 19.47 3.61 -17.59
N ASP A 370 19.50 3.37 -18.91
CA ASP A 370 18.33 2.90 -19.68
C ASP A 370 18.31 1.38 -19.96
N SER A 371 19.15 0.64 -19.25
CA SER A 371 19.41 -0.77 -19.52
C SER A 371 18.73 -1.75 -18.55
N GLN A 372 18.23 -1.27 -17.42
CA GLN A 372 17.47 -2.09 -16.46
C GLN A 372 16.05 -2.40 -16.96
N PHE A 373 15.49 -1.58 -17.85
CA PHE A 373 14.14 -1.76 -18.38
C PHE A 373 13.98 -3.04 -19.20
N LEU A 374 15.00 -3.42 -19.99
CA LEU A 374 14.97 -4.62 -20.81
C LEU A 374 14.82 -5.91 -19.97
N ALA A 375 15.34 -5.90 -18.74
CA ALA A 375 15.21 -7.02 -17.81
C ALA A 375 13.76 -7.22 -17.30
N HIS A 376 12.91 -6.20 -17.43
CA HIS A 376 11.52 -6.20 -16.92
C HIS A 376 10.48 -6.05 -18.04
N THR A 377 10.93 -5.96 -19.28
CA THR A 377 10.09 -5.97 -20.48
C THR A 377 9.24 -7.24 -20.56
N LYS A 378 7.92 -7.07 -20.73
CA LYS A 378 6.97 -8.18 -20.88
C LYS A 378 6.67 -8.50 -22.34
N GLY A 379 7.02 -7.59 -23.24
CA GLY A 379 6.84 -7.73 -24.67
C GLY A 379 7.37 -6.51 -25.40
N VAL A 380 7.60 -6.62 -26.70
CA VAL A 380 8.24 -5.58 -27.51
C VAL A 380 7.35 -5.24 -28.69
N VAL A 381 7.26 -3.96 -29.03
CA VAL A 381 6.72 -3.55 -30.33
C VAL A 381 7.88 -3.26 -31.27
N PHE A 382 7.96 -3.99 -32.38
CA PHE A 382 8.96 -3.80 -33.42
C PHE A 382 8.31 -3.19 -34.66
N ILE A 383 8.65 -1.94 -34.96
CA ILE A 383 8.05 -1.18 -36.06
C ILE A 383 8.82 -1.42 -37.34
N VAL A 384 8.07 -1.77 -38.38
CA VAL A 384 8.56 -1.94 -39.74
C VAL A 384 7.99 -0.81 -40.60
N ASP A 385 8.88 -0.04 -41.20
CA ASP A 385 8.53 0.94 -42.23
C ASP A 385 8.60 0.25 -43.60
N PRO A 386 7.48 0.05 -44.31
CA PRO A 386 7.50 -0.58 -45.61
C PRO A 386 8.39 0.17 -46.62
N PHE A 387 8.49 1.49 -46.52
CA PHE A 387 9.23 2.33 -47.48
C PHE A 387 10.73 2.40 -47.22
N SER A 388 11.23 1.82 -46.11
CA SER A 388 12.67 1.64 -45.92
C SER A 388 13.22 0.44 -46.69
N MET A 389 12.34 -0.48 -47.13
CA MET A 389 12.70 -1.63 -47.95
C MET A 389 12.92 -1.18 -49.40
N ARG A 390 14.01 -1.65 -50.01
CA ARG A 390 14.39 -1.24 -51.37
C ARG A 390 13.33 -1.62 -52.40
N GLN A 391 12.75 -2.82 -52.29
CA GLN A 391 11.77 -3.39 -53.21
C GLN A 391 10.47 -2.56 -53.24
N VAL A 392 9.97 -2.19 -52.07
CA VAL A 392 8.78 -1.33 -51.96
C VAL A 392 9.10 0.08 -52.44
N ARG A 393 10.26 0.62 -52.05
CA ARG A 393 10.68 1.97 -52.44
C ARG A 393 10.89 2.12 -53.94
N SER A 394 11.41 1.11 -54.64
CA SER A 394 11.60 1.14 -56.09
C SER A 394 10.29 1.12 -56.86
N GLY A 395 9.28 0.41 -56.35
CA GLY A 395 7.95 0.30 -56.95
C GLY A 395 6.94 1.34 -56.44
N THR A 396 7.41 2.40 -55.77
CA THR A 396 6.54 3.47 -55.23
C THR A 396 6.82 4.79 -55.93
N ASP A 397 5.77 5.51 -56.33
CA ASP A 397 5.91 6.84 -56.93
C ASP A 397 6.59 7.87 -56.01
N ARG A 398 7.31 8.83 -56.61
CA ARG A 398 8.05 9.88 -55.90
C ARG A 398 7.15 10.77 -55.05
N SER A 399 5.90 11.02 -55.47
CA SER A 399 4.96 11.84 -54.70
C SER A 399 4.59 11.17 -53.36
N THR A 400 4.33 9.86 -53.37
CA THR A 400 4.06 9.05 -52.19
C THR A 400 5.27 8.97 -51.26
N LEU A 401 6.48 8.78 -51.80
CA LEU A 401 7.72 8.76 -51.02
C LEU A 401 8.01 10.09 -50.31
N GLY A 402 7.71 11.22 -50.97
CA GLY A 402 7.85 12.57 -50.39
C GLY A 402 6.91 12.82 -49.21
N ARG A 403 5.68 12.26 -49.26
CA ARG A 403 4.68 12.36 -48.19
C ARG A 403 5.03 11.50 -46.98
N VAL A 404 5.42 10.24 -47.21
CA VAL A 404 5.57 9.23 -46.15
C VAL A 404 6.92 9.29 -45.42
N LYS A 405 7.92 9.99 -45.98
CA LYS A 405 9.27 10.19 -45.41
C LYS A 405 9.89 8.87 -44.91
N ALA A 406 10.41 8.07 -45.83
CA ALA A 406 10.99 6.75 -45.54
C ALA A 406 12.14 6.79 -44.52
N SER A 407 12.20 5.79 -43.65
CA SER A 407 13.40 5.49 -42.85
C SER A 407 14.58 5.14 -43.77
N ASN A 408 15.77 5.60 -43.40
CA ASN A 408 17.01 5.27 -44.12
C ASN A 408 17.65 3.96 -43.65
N GLU A 409 17.15 3.37 -42.56
CA GLU A 409 17.69 2.15 -41.97
C GLU A 409 16.79 0.95 -42.26
N ALA A 410 17.39 -0.16 -42.66
CA ALA A 410 16.69 -1.39 -42.97
C ALA A 410 16.20 -2.08 -41.68
N PRO A 411 14.98 -2.67 -41.65
CA PRO A 411 14.45 -3.29 -40.44
C PRO A 411 15.34 -4.42 -39.89
N GLY A 412 15.98 -5.20 -40.77
CA GLY A 412 16.88 -6.29 -40.36
C GLY A 412 18.08 -5.82 -39.53
N GLU A 413 18.66 -4.66 -39.83
CA GLU A 413 19.79 -4.10 -39.09
C GLU A 413 19.38 -3.67 -37.68
N VAL A 414 18.23 -3.00 -37.57
CA VAL A 414 17.64 -2.60 -36.28
C VAL A 414 17.33 -3.82 -35.42
N LEU A 415 16.78 -4.87 -36.03
CA LEU A 415 16.51 -6.13 -35.34
C LEU A 415 17.79 -6.79 -34.84
N GLY A 416 18.85 -6.83 -35.67
CA GLY A 416 20.14 -7.42 -35.32
C GLY A 416 20.74 -6.78 -34.06
N ARG A 417 20.85 -5.44 -34.04
CA ARG A 417 21.35 -4.69 -32.88
C ARG A 417 20.49 -4.91 -31.63
N PHE A 418 19.17 -4.99 -31.80
CA PHE A 418 18.28 -5.24 -30.68
C PHE A 418 18.45 -6.64 -30.10
N VAL A 419 18.55 -7.67 -30.94
CA VAL A 419 18.77 -9.05 -30.51
C VAL A 419 20.10 -9.18 -29.78
N GLU A 420 21.16 -8.52 -30.27
CA GLU A 420 22.47 -8.47 -29.62
C GLU A 420 22.37 -7.85 -28.22
N ALA A 421 21.74 -6.68 -28.10
CA ALA A 421 21.52 -6.02 -26.81
C ALA A 421 20.71 -6.87 -25.81
N LEU A 422 19.69 -7.62 -26.28
CA LEU A 422 18.95 -8.55 -25.42
C LEU A 422 19.80 -9.74 -24.96
N ARG A 423 20.70 -10.24 -25.82
CA ARG A 423 21.55 -11.40 -25.51
C ARG A 423 22.64 -11.03 -24.49
N GLU A 424 23.28 -9.89 -24.64
CA GLU A 424 24.28 -9.39 -23.68
C GLU A 424 23.72 -9.24 -22.28
N ARG A 425 22.45 -8.84 -22.17
CA ARG A 425 21.77 -8.60 -20.89
C ARG A 425 21.23 -9.86 -20.21
N GLY A 426 21.38 -11.03 -20.83
CA GLY A 426 20.95 -12.29 -20.24
C GLY A 426 19.43 -12.41 -20.08
N VAL A 427 18.65 -11.86 -21.02
CA VAL A 427 17.19 -12.01 -21.03
C VAL A 427 16.81 -13.49 -21.05
N ARG A 428 15.71 -13.85 -20.37
CA ARG A 428 15.27 -15.23 -20.19
C ARG A 428 15.14 -15.95 -21.54
N LYS A 429 15.78 -17.11 -21.64
CA LYS A 429 15.72 -17.97 -22.83
C LYS A 429 14.81 -19.17 -22.58
N ARG A 430 14.18 -19.66 -23.63
CA ARG A 430 13.47 -20.95 -23.67
C ARG A 430 14.07 -21.77 -24.82
N GLY A 431 15.00 -22.67 -24.46
CA GLY A 431 15.89 -23.30 -25.43
C GLY A 431 16.84 -22.26 -26.03
N ASN A 432 16.94 -22.21 -27.36
CA ASN A 432 17.80 -21.27 -28.06
C ASN A 432 17.14 -19.91 -28.36
N ARG A 433 15.84 -19.76 -28.07
CA ARG A 433 15.07 -18.55 -28.36
C ARG A 433 14.86 -17.69 -27.10
N ILE A 434 14.72 -16.39 -27.28
CA ILE A 434 14.39 -15.40 -26.26
C ILE A 434 12.91 -15.54 -25.93
N ASP A 435 12.58 -15.72 -24.65
CA ASP A 435 11.20 -15.86 -24.15
C ASP A 435 10.53 -14.49 -23.97
N LEU A 436 10.36 -13.78 -25.09
CA LEU A 436 9.81 -12.43 -25.15
C LEU A 436 8.88 -12.30 -26.36
N PRO A 437 7.58 -11.97 -26.18
CA PRO A 437 6.67 -11.76 -27.29
C PRO A 437 7.00 -10.48 -28.05
N VAL A 438 6.97 -10.54 -29.37
CA VAL A 438 7.24 -9.41 -30.27
C VAL A 438 6.01 -9.15 -31.14
N ALA A 439 5.45 -7.94 -31.03
CA ALA A 439 4.43 -7.44 -31.94
C ALA A 439 5.13 -6.68 -33.07
N VAL A 440 5.14 -7.24 -34.27
CA VAL A 440 5.69 -6.62 -35.47
C VAL A 440 4.61 -5.75 -36.08
N VAL A 441 4.85 -4.45 -36.15
CA VAL A 441 3.88 -3.46 -36.59
C VAL A 441 4.34 -2.84 -37.89
N LEU A 442 3.70 -3.21 -38.98
CA LEU A 442 3.84 -2.55 -40.27
C LEU A 442 3.11 -1.20 -40.18
N THR A 443 3.87 -0.11 -40.23
CA THR A 443 3.34 1.25 -40.15
C THR A 443 3.18 1.85 -41.54
N LYS A 444 2.72 3.11 -41.62
CA LYS A 444 2.63 3.89 -42.86
C LYS A 444 1.82 3.17 -43.95
N THR A 445 0.85 2.36 -43.53
CA THR A 445 0.07 1.53 -44.47
C THR A 445 -0.85 2.37 -45.33
N ASP A 446 -1.16 3.60 -44.93
CA ASP A 446 -1.79 4.64 -45.76
C ASP A 446 -1.04 4.88 -47.08
N GLY A 447 0.29 4.75 -47.08
CA GLY A 447 1.11 4.89 -48.28
C GLY A 447 1.03 3.67 -49.21
N LEU A 448 0.67 2.50 -48.69
CA LEU A 448 0.60 1.25 -49.46
C LEU A 448 -0.73 1.07 -50.23
N ARG A 449 -1.69 1.98 -50.03
CA ARG A 449 -2.98 1.96 -50.74
C ARG A 449 -2.88 2.52 -52.16
N GLY A 450 -1.99 3.51 -52.34
CA GLY A 450 -1.71 4.15 -53.63
C GLY A 450 -1.07 3.21 -54.67
N PRO A 451 -0.67 3.73 -55.83
CA PRO A 451 -0.02 2.95 -56.88
C PRO A 451 1.39 2.53 -56.44
N THR A 452 1.45 1.42 -55.72
CA THR A 452 2.69 0.74 -55.35
C THR A 452 2.65 -0.70 -55.87
N ASP A 453 3.76 -1.19 -56.39
CA ASP A 453 3.83 -2.56 -56.92
C ASP A 453 3.59 -3.63 -55.85
N ALA A 454 3.90 -3.32 -54.58
CA ALA A 454 3.70 -4.23 -53.45
C ALA A 454 2.26 -4.25 -52.92
N GLY A 455 1.50 -3.17 -53.10
CA GLY A 455 0.15 -3.02 -52.57
C GLY A 455 0.02 -3.12 -51.03
N HIS A 456 -1.20 -2.98 -50.53
CA HIS A 456 -1.52 -3.12 -49.10
C HIS A 456 -1.76 -4.58 -48.71
N PRO A 457 -1.19 -5.11 -47.60
CA PRO A 457 -1.33 -6.52 -47.22
C PRO A 457 -2.79 -6.97 -47.08
N TYR A 458 -3.68 -6.10 -46.58
CA TYR A 458 -5.12 -6.38 -46.40
C TYR A 458 -6.03 -6.17 -47.63
N ARG A 459 -5.50 -5.80 -48.81
CA ARG A 459 -6.30 -5.38 -49.98
C ARG A 459 -7.32 -6.42 -50.48
N ALA A 460 -7.07 -7.72 -50.27
CA ALA A 460 -7.92 -8.81 -50.74
C ALA A 460 -8.60 -9.62 -49.60
N MET A 461 -8.56 -9.14 -48.36
CA MET A 461 -8.98 -9.95 -47.20
C MET A 461 -10.36 -9.63 -46.63
N GLY A 462 -10.87 -8.41 -46.73
CA GLY A 462 -12.08 -8.02 -45.98
C GLY A 462 -11.91 -8.20 -44.46
N SER A 463 -13.01 -8.42 -43.73
CA SER A 463 -12.98 -8.68 -42.28
C SER A 463 -12.71 -10.16 -41.97
N ARG A 464 -11.43 -10.54 -41.86
CA ARG A 464 -10.99 -11.89 -41.46
C ARG A 464 -10.42 -11.93 -40.04
N SER A 465 -10.28 -13.13 -39.49
CA SER A 465 -9.74 -13.36 -38.14
C SER A 465 -8.31 -12.81 -37.99
N ARG A 466 -7.88 -12.61 -36.75
CA ARG A 466 -6.53 -12.13 -36.40
C ARG A 466 -5.45 -12.99 -37.08
N GLU A 467 -5.60 -14.31 -37.01
CA GLU A 467 -4.64 -15.27 -37.58
C GLU A 467 -4.48 -15.06 -39.09
N ALA A 468 -5.57 -14.82 -39.81
CA ALA A 468 -5.49 -14.54 -41.25
C ALA A 468 -4.75 -13.22 -41.53
N ARG A 469 -4.98 -12.19 -40.72
CA ARG A 469 -4.28 -10.89 -40.82
C ARG A 469 -2.79 -11.00 -40.52
N ASP A 470 -2.41 -11.88 -39.59
CA ASP A 470 -1.02 -12.25 -39.30
C ASP A 470 -0.32 -12.80 -40.52
N THR A 471 -0.92 -13.84 -41.09
CA THR A 471 -0.32 -14.63 -42.15
C THR A 471 -0.14 -13.74 -43.35
N ALA A 472 -1.09 -12.86 -43.63
CA ALA A 472 -0.97 -11.95 -44.74
C ALA A 472 0.13 -10.91 -44.59
N VAL A 473 0.34 -10.31 -43.41
CA VAL A 473 1.47 -9.39 -43.24
C VAL A 473 2.79 -10.15 -43.34
N ARG A 474 2.86 -11.37 -42.80
CA ARG A 474 4.03 -12.24 -42.94
C ARG A 474 4.32 -12.59 -44.40
N THR A 475 3.31 -13.06 -45.15
CA THR A 475 3.43 -13.39 -46.58
C THR A 475 3.80 -12.15 -47.39
N TRP A 476 3.21 -11.00 -47.09
CA TRP A 476 3.57 -9.74 -47.75
C TRP A 476 5.04 -9.37 -47.52
N LEU A 477 5.56 -9.54 -46.29
CA LEU A 477 6.97 -9.31 -45.98
C LEU A 477 7.89 -10.27 -46.76
N GLU A 478 7.49 -11.53 -46.94
CA GLU A 478 8.23 -12.51 -47.73
C GLU A 478 8.23 -12.13 -49.23
N GLU A 479 7.09 -11.71 -49.78
CA GLU A 479 6.92 -11.28 -51.17
C GLU A 479 7.75 -10.04 -51.52
N VAL A 480 7.89 -9.08 -50.58
CA VAL A 480 8.76 -7.90 -50.77
C VAL A 480 10.24 -8.19 -50.48
N GLY A 481 10.61 -9.45 -50.29
CA GLY A 481 12.00 -9.89 -50.14
C GLY A 481 12.58 -9.72 -48.73
N GLN A 482 11.74 -9.68 -47.69
CA GLN A 482 12.13 -9.64 -46.29
C GLN A 482 11.95 -10.98 -45.57
N GLY A 483 12.07 -12.10 -46.29
CA GLY A 483 12.04 -13.45 -45.69
C GLY A 483 13.13 -13.69 -44.63
N ASP A 484 14.29 -13.04 -44.76
CA ASP A 484 15.35 -13.11 -43.76
C ASP A 484 14.94 -12.45 -42.44
N LEU A 485 14.14 -11.37 -42.50
CA LEU A 485 13.64 -10.67 -41.33
C LEU A 485 12.64 -11.56 -40.56
N THR A 486 11.68 -12.16 -41.27
CA THR A 486 10.66 -13.05 -40.67
C THR A 486 11.33 -14.29 -40.07
N SER A 487 12.27 -14.89 -40.78
CA SER A 487 13.07 -16.03 -40.32
C SER A 487 13.91 -15.68 -39.09
N SER A 488 14.55 -14.50 -39.08
CA SER A 488 15.34 -14.03 -37.93
C SER A 488 14.48 -13.79 -36.69
N LEU A 489 13.28 -13.21 -36.86
CA LEU A 489 12.32 -13.04 -35.77
C LEU A 489 11.89 -14.39 -35.19
N ASP A 490 11.53 -15.35 -36.04
CA ASP A 490 11.12 -16.69 -35.60
C ASP A 490 12.27 -17.45 -34.92
N ASN A 491 13.50 -17.30 -35.41
CA ASN A 491 14.67 -17.96 -34.85
C ASN A 491 15.10 -17.36 -33.51
N ASN A 492 14.86 -16.06 -33.28
CA ASN A 492 15.27 -15.38 -32.07
C ASN A 492 14.19 -15.33 -30.98
N PHE A 493 12.90 -15.34 -31.33
CA PHE A 493 11.81 -15.13 -30.37
C PHE A 493 10.84 -16.31 -30.30
N THR A 494 10.26 -16.56 -29.13
CA THR A 494 9.30 -17.65 -28.93
C THR A 494 7.89 -17.32 -29.44
N THR A 495 7.55 -16.04 -29.56
CA THR A 495 6.19 -15.61 -29.94
C THR A 495 6.28 -14.32 -30.76
N VAL A 496 5.80 -14.36 -32.00
CA VAL A 496 5.81 -13.22 -32.93
C VAL A 496 4.41 -13.10 -33.55
N SER A 497 3.90 -11.89 -33.65
CA SER A 497 2.61 -11.58 -34.27
C SER A 497 2.71 -10.28 -35.05
N TYR A 498 2.12 -10.25 -36.23
CA TYR A 498 2.21 -9.17 -37.21
C TYR A 498 0.89 -8.41 -37.30
N PHE A 499 1.00 -7.09 -37.43
CA PHE A 499 -0.10 -6.13 -37.49
C PHE A 499 0.19 -5.07 -38.55
N ALA A 500 -0.83 -4.56 -39.22
CA ALA A 500 -0.70 -3.43 -40.14
C ALA A 500 -1.54 -2.25 -39.66
N VAL A 501 -0.91 -1.11 -39.36
CA VAL A 501 -1.55 0.05 -38.73
C VAL A 501 -1.31 1.33 -39.53
N SER A 502 -2.33 2.18 -39.58
CA SER A 502 -2.24 3.55 -40.09
C SER A 502 -2.37 4.57 -38.97
N TYR A 503 -1.77 5.75 -39.15
CA TYR A 503 -1.97 6.88 -38.25
C TYR A 503 -3.39 7.48 -38.38
N GLU A 504 -4.03 7.29 -39.54
CA GLU A 504 -5.41 7.77 -39.81
C GLU A 504 -6.43 7.11 -38.87
N ASP A 505 -6.13 5.90 -38.40
CA ASP A 505 -6.97 5.13 -37.47
C ASP A 505 -6.68 5.47 -36.00
N ALA A 506 -6.04 6.61 -35.70
CA ALA A 506 -5.72 7.03 -34.33
C ALA A 506 -6.95 7.43 -33.50
N VAL A 507 -8.04 7.84 -34.16
CA VAL A 507 -9.31 8.22 -33.52
C VAL A 507 -10.31 7.09 -33.70
N THR A 508 -10.77 6.86 -34.92
CA THR A 508 -11.67 5.75 -35.24
C THR A 508 -11.01 4.85 -36.27
N VAL A 509 -11.09 3.54 -36.06
CA VAL A 509 -10.74 2.57 -37.11
C VAL A 509 -11.84 2.66 -38.17
N ALA A 510 -11.46 3.06 -39.38
CA ALA A 510 -12.39 3.20 -40.50
C ALA A 510 -11.94 2.34 -41.68
N GLU A 511 -12.89 2.09 -42.59
CA GLU A 511 -12.57 1.53 -43.89
C GLU A 511 -12.03 2.65 -44.79
N HIS A 512 -10.84 2.45 -45.31
CA HIS A 512 -10.19 3.38 -46.22
C HIS A 512 -9.89 2.66 -47.54
N GLU A 513 -10.52 3.10 -48.63
CA GLU A 513 -10.33 2.51 -49.96
C GLU A 513 -10.48 0.97 -49.97
N SER A 514 -11.55 0.46 -49.35
CA SER A 514 -11.87 -0.97 -49.20
C SER A 514 -10.95 -1.79 -48.27
N VAL A 515 -10.13 -1.11 -47.47
CA VAL A 515 -9.19 -1.72 -46.53
C VAL A 515 -9.43 -1.23 -45.10
N VAL A 516 -9.46 -2.16 -44.15
CA VAL A 516 -9.52 -1.85 -42.72
C VAL A 516 -8.19 -2.27 -42.07
N ASN A 517 -7.46 -1.33 -41.48
CA ASN A 517 -6.20 -1.61 -40.77
C ASN A 517 -6.47 -2.25 -39.39
N ASP A 518 -5.41 -2.73 -38.74
CA ASP A 518 -5.51 -3.09 -37.33
C ASP A 518 -5.69 -1.83 -36.51
N ASP A 519 -6.48 -1.95 -35.46
CA ASP A 519 -6.59 -0.90 -34.46
C ASP A 519 -5.20 -0.67 -33.83
N PRO A 520 -4.65 0.55 -33.86
CA PRO A 520 -3.35 0.86 -33.26
C PRO A 520 -3.16 0.40 -31.80
N ALA A 521 -4.24 0.23 -31.02
CA ALA A 521 -4.17 -0.31 -29.66
C ALA A 521 -3.98 -1.83 -29.58
N VAL A 522 -4.38 -2.59 -30.61
CA VAL A 522 -4.39 -4.06 -30.62
C VAL A 522 -3.00 -4.68 -30.42
N PRO A 523 -1.92 -4.21 -31.05
CA PRO A 523 -0.57 -4.73 -30.78
C PRO A 523 -0.20 -4.68 -29.29
N LEU A 524 -0.58 -3.60 -28.60
CA LEU A 524 -0.32 -3.45 -27.16
C LEU A 524 -1.20 -4.39 -26.34
N LEU A 525 -2.49 -4.50 -26.68
CA LEU A 525 -3.42 -5.40 -26.00
C LEU A 525 -3.00 -6.87 -26.14
N TRP A 526 -2.53 -7.28 -27.32
CA TRP A 526 -2.01 -8.63 -27.57
C TRP A 526 -0.78 -8.94 -26.69
N LEU A 527 0.11 -7.97 -26.50
CA LEU A 527 1.27 -8.11 -25.61
C LEU A 527 0.86 -8.18 -24.13
N LEU A 528 -0.21 -7.49 -23.72
CA LEU A 528 -0.71 -7.47 -22.34
C LEU A 528 -1.53 -8.74 -21.99
N ASP A 529 -2.35 -9.19 -22.91
CA ASP A 529 -3.19 -10.38 -22.78
C ASP A 529 -3.40 -11.03 -24.16
N ARG A 530 -2.71 -12.15 -24.38
CA ARG A 530 -2.68 -12.86 -25.66
C ARG A 530 -4.05 -13.39 -26.11
N LYS A 531 -5.03 -13.46 -25.20
CA LYS A 531 -6.40 -13.90 -25.49
C LYS A 531 -7.38 -12.73 -25.73
N ALA A 532 -6.94 -11.50 -25.52
CA ALA A 532 -7.80 -10.31 -25.59
C ALA A 532 -7.99 -9.74 -27.00
N VAL A 533 -7.42 -10.39 -28.03
CA VAL A 533 -7.42 -9.94 -29.42
C VAL A 533 -8.04 -10.99 -30.32
#